data_AF-A0A1H7NQB9-F1
#
_entry.id   AF-A0A1H7NQB9-F1
#
_cell.length_a   1.000
_cell.length_b   1.000
_cell.length_c   1.000
_cell.angle_alpha   90.00
_cell.angle_beta   90.00
_cell.angle_gamma   90.00
#
_symmetry.space_group_name_H-M   'P 1'
#
loop_
_entity.id
_entity.type
_entity.pdbx_description
1 polymer ?
#
loop_
_entity_poly.entity_id
_entity_poly.type
_entity_poly.pdbx_seq_one_letter_code
_entity_poly.pdbx_strand_id
1 'polypeptide(L)'
;VAICDHEEQRREEKTRQKHLKWAQFPFEKSLEDFDTTESVSISKRQISQLRACDWLDQTFNLVLLGPPGVGKTHLAIGLGLEAIDQGKQVAFVSMGELITLLKTEEYVRKSAIRLRRIRQADLVVIDDMMFMAMETREANLFFQLVSDLYEKSSIILTSNKGPDSWGKMLGDQGIATAILDRLLHRCEVIHLNGESHRMKHRESVFM
;
A
#
# COMPACT_ATOMS: atom_id res chain seq x y z
N VAL A 1 -14.23 -32.84 18.16
CA VAL A 1 -13.30 -32.43 17.10
C VAL A 1 -14.05 -31.62 16.04
N ALA A 2 -14.99 -32.20 15.28
CA ALA A 2 -15.75 -31.48 14.24
C ALA A 2 -16.51 -30.18 14.66
N ILE A 3 -16.96 -30.05 15.92
CA ILE A 3 -17.62 -28.82 16.40
C ILE A 3 -16.62 -27.70 16.69
N CYS A 4 -15.43 -28.04 17.23
CA CYS A 4 -14.35 -27.06 17.44
C CYS A 4 -13.84 -26.52 16.10
N ASP A 5 -13.63 -27.40 15.13
CA ASP A 5 -13.11 -27.01 13.80
C ASP A 5 -14.08 -26.04 13.09
N HIS A 6 -15.39 -26.26 13.25
CA HIS A 6 -16.41 -25.38 12.67
C HIS A 6 -16.50 -24.01 13.36
N GLU A 7 -16.34 -23.96 14.69
CA GLU A 7 -16.30 -22.70 15.44
C GLU A 7 -15.05 -21.88 15.14
N GLU A 8 -13.90 -22.55 14.97
CA GLU A 8 -12.62 -21.94 14.61
C GLU A 8 -12.67 -21.32 13.21
N GLN A 9 -13.11 -22.07 12.20
CA GLN A 9 -13.31 -21.56 10.83
C GLN A 9 -14.24 -20.34 10.81
N ARG A 10 -15.32 -20.36 11.60
CA ARG A 10 -16.26 -19.23 11.67
C ARG A 10 -15.64 -18.00 12.32
N ARG A 11 -14.71 -18.18 13.25
CA ARG A 11 -13.97 -17.09 13.89
C ARG A 11 -12.93 -16.49 12.94
N GLU A 12 -12.21 -17.33 12.21
CA GLU A 12 -11.27 -16.92 11.17
C GLU A 12 -11.98 -16.10 10.08
N GLU A 13 -13.09 -16.61 9.54
CA GLU A 13 -13.85 -15.90 8.51
C GLU A 13 -14.36 -14.54 8.99
N LYS A 14 -14.88 -14.47 10.23
CA LYS A 14 -15.29 -13.17 10.81
C LYS A 14 -14.12 -12.20 10.95
N THR A 15 -12.94 -12.70 11.29
CA THR A 15 -11.73 -11.89 11.45
C THR A 15 -11.26 -11.38 10.10
N ARG A 16 -11.22 -12.26 9.11
CA ARG A 16 -10.91 -11.95 7.71
C ARG A 16 -11.84 -10.88 7.13
N GLN A 17 -13.16 -11.07 7.24
CA GLN A 17 -14.17 -10.10 6.80
C GLN A 17 -13.99 -8.72 7.44
N LYS A 18 -13.65 -8.72 8.74
CA LYS A 18 -13.38 -7.48 9.49
C LYS A 18 -12.11 -6.79 8.97
N HIS A 19 -11.02 -7.53 8.74
CA HIS A 19 -9.77 -6.98 8.20
C HIS A 19 -9.95 -6.46 6.78
N LEU A 20 -10.67 -7.18 5.92
CA LEU A 20 -11.03 -6.76 4.57
C LEU A 20 -11.80 -5.43 4.59
N LYS A 21 -12.82 -5.33 5.46
CA LYS A 21 -13.56 -4.07 5.65
C LYS A 21 -12.67 -2.95 6.17
N TRP A 22 -11.68 -3.25 7.01
CA TRP A 22 -10.76 -2.25 7.55
C TRP A 22 -9.71 -1.79 6.55
N ALA A 23 -9.31 -2.64 5.61
CA ALA A 23 -8.38 -2.29 4.55
C ALA A 23 -8.90 -1.12 3.71
N GLN A 24 -10.19 -1.14 3.36
CA GLN A 24 -10.81 -0.18 2.42
C GLN A 24 -10.10 -0.16 1.06
N PHE A 25 -9.88 -1.34 0.48
CA PHE A 25 -9.41 -1.40 -0.90
C PHE A 25 -10.44 -0.76 -1.85
N PRO A 26 -9.98 -0.04 -2.90
CA PRO A 26 -10.88 0.56 -3.89
C PRO A 26 -11.58 -0.49 -4.76
N PHE A 27 -10.97 -1.67 -4.88
CA PHE A 27 -11.49 -2.85 -5.56
C PHE A 27 -10.75 -4.08 -5.02
N GLU A 28 -11.34 -5.26 -5.20
CA GLU A 28 -10.73 -6.53 -4.82
C GLU A 28 -10.24 -7.24 -6.09
N LYS A 29 -8.92 -7.27 -6.28
CA LYS A 29 -8.27 -8.02 -7.36
C LYS A 29 -7.15 -8.84 -6.77
N SER A 30 -7.21 -10.15 -6.98
CA SER A 30 -6.24 -11.09 -6.43
C SER A 30 -4.91 -11.03 -7.17
N LEU A 31 -3.87 -11.65 -6.60
CA LEU A 31 -2.60 -11.87 -7.31
C LEU A 31 -2.73 -12.86 -8.46
N GLU A 32 -3.75 -13.72 -8.45
CA GLU A 32 -3.99 -14.70 -9.53
C GLU A 32 -4.50 -14.01 -10.80
N ASP A 33 -5.21 -12.88 -10.63
CA ASP A 33 -5.66 -12.01 -11.72
C ASP A 33 -4.52 -11.12 -12.27
N PHE A 34 -3.34 -11.14 -11.65
CA PHE A 34 -2.21 -10.32 -12.05
C PHE A 34 -1.45 -11.01 -13.19
N ASP A 35 -1.61 -10.49 -14.40
CA ASP A 35 -0.95 -11.08 -15.58
C ASP A 35 0.57 -10.81 -15.58
N THR A 36 1.30 -11.81 -15.09
CA THR A 36 2.78 -11.83 -15.10
C THR A 36 3.40 -12.02 -16.47
N THR A 37 2.63 -12.45 -17.47
CA THR A 37 3.13 -12.69 -18.82
C THR A 37 3.27 -11.38 -19.61
N GLU A 38 2.42 -10.40 -19.30
CA GLU A 38 2.45 -9.07 -19.91
C GLU A 38 3.44 -8.13 -19.21
N SER A 39 3.64 -8.29 -17.89
CA SER A 39 4.62 -7.52 -17.12
C SER A 39 5.99 -8.23 -17.11
N VAL A 40 6.88 -7.92 -18.05
CA VAL A 40 8.27 -8.47 -18.12
C VAL A 40 9.13 -8.13 -16.88
N SER A 41 8.59 -7.36 -15.95
CA SER A 41 9.35 -6.61 -14.96
C SER A 41 9.40 -7.26 -13.56
N ILE A 42 8.46 -8.14 -13.23
CA ILE A 42 8.50 -8.95 -12.00
C ILE A 42 8.38 -10.44 -12.32
N SER A 43 9.31 -11.26 -11.82
CA SER A 43 9.30 -12.69 -12.06
C SER A 43 8.24 -13.42 -11.20
N LYS A 44 7.73 -14.55 -11.70
CA LYS A 44 6.83 -15.44 -10.92
C LYS A 44 7.45 -15.86 -9.58
N ARG A 45 8.77 -16.03 -9.54
CA ARG A 45 9.50 -16.34 -8.30
C ARG A 45 9.39 -15.20 -7.28
N GLN A 46 9.61 -13.95 -7.71
CA GLN A 46 9.48 -12.79 -6.82
C GLN A 46 8.05 -12.65 -6.31
N ILE A 47 7.04 -12.82 -7.16
CA ILE A 47 5.63 -12.80 -6.71
C ILE A 47 5.37 -13.89 -5.69
N SER A 48 5.85 -15.12 -5.93
CA SER A 48 5.70 -16.23 -4.98
C SER A 48 6.38 -15.94 -3.64
N GLN A 49 7.53 -15.27 -3.64
CA GLN A 49 8.20 -14.84 -2.40
C GLN A 49 7.42 -13.76 -1.67
N LEU A 50 6.88 -12.77 -2.38
CA LEU A 50 6.07 -11.71 -1.77
C LEU A 50 4.74 -12.24 -1.23
N ARG A 51 4.16 -13.26 -1.89
CA ARG A 51 2.95 -13.96 -1.44
C ARG A 51 3.14 -14.68 -0.11
N ALA A 52 4.36 -15.13 0.19
CA ALA A 52 4.65 -15.78 1.48
C ALA A 52 4.57 -14.80 2.67
N CYS A 53 4.54 -13.49 2.44
CA CYS A 53 4.46 -12.45 3.48
C CYS A 53 5.59 -12.45 4.53
N ASP A 54 6.64 -13.28 4.39
CA ASP A 54 7.84 -13.29 5.26
C ASP A 54 8.52 -11.91 5.37
N TRP A 55 8.34 -11.07 4.35
CA TRP A 55 8.86 -9.70 4.30
C TRP A 55 8.11 -8.76 5.25
N LEU A 56 6.84 -9.05 5.58
CA LEU A 56 6.08 -8.29 6.58
C LEU A 56 6.62 -8.51 7.99
N ASP A 57 6.98 -9.76 8.33
CA ASP A 57 7.54 -10.10 9.65
C ASP A 57 8.93 -9.49 9.86
N GLN A 58 9.65 -9.21 8.78
CA GLN A 58 10.94 -8.50 8.79
C GLN A 58 10.79 -6.98 8.67
N THR A 59 9.55 -6.48 8.64
CA THR A 59 9.19 -5.07 8.46
C THR A 59 9.84 -4.41 7.25
N PHE A 60 9.93 -5.15 6.13
CA PHE A 60 10.37 -4.62 4.85
C PHE A 60 9.26 -3.80 4.19
N ASN A 61 9.66 -2.71 3.55
CA ASN A 61 8.81 -1.88 2.70
C ASN A 61 8.96 -2.32 1.24
N LEU A 62 7.95 -2.04 0.43
CA LEU A 62 8.03 -2.18 -1.02
C LEU A 62 7.73 -0.84 -1.67
N VAL A 63 8.54 -0.47 -2.66
CA VAL A 63 8.27 0.69 -3.51
C VAL A 63 8.00 0.19 -4.92
N LEU A 64 6.76 0.31 -5.36
CA LEU A 64 6.29 -0.06 -6.68
C LEU A 64 6.40 1.16 -7.60
N LEU A 65 7.34 1.12 -8.55
CA LEU A 65 7.61 2.20 -9.50
C LEU A 65 7.18 1.84 -10.90
N GLY A 66 6.61 2.78 -11.66
CA GLY A 66 6.29 2.53 -13.07
C GLY A 66 5.26 3.49 -13.64
N PRO A 67 5.07 3.53 -14.97
CA PRO A 67 4.10 4.43 -15.60
C PRO A 67 2.65 4.09 -15.18
N PRO A 68 1.69 5.00 -15.42
CA PRO A 68 0.28 4.73 -15.12
C PRO A 68 -0.24 3.50 -15.87
N GLY A 69 -1.03 2.67 -15.19
CA GLY A 69 -1.71 1.53 -15.82
C GLY A 69 -0.93 0.22 -15.93
N VAL A 70 0.29 0.13 -15.41
CA VAL A 70 1.12 -1.10 -15.40
C VAL A 70 0.86 -2.05 -14.21
N GLY A 71 -0.20 -1.82 -13.44
CA GLY A 71 -0.61 -2.74 -12.37
C GLY A 71 -0.01 -2.53 -10.98
N LYS A 72 0.68 -1.41 -10.69
CA LYS A 72 1.21 -1.09 -9.34
C LYS A 72 0.18 -1.26 -8.22
N THR A 73 -0.96 -0.57 -8.34
CA THR A 73 -2.05 -0.61 -7.36
C THR A 73 -2.67 -2.01 -7.27
N HIS A 74 -2.77 -2.75 -8.39
CA HIS A 74 -3.26 -4.13 -8.39
C HIS A 74 -2.31 -5.02 -7.58
N LEU A 75 -1.00 -4.99 -7.86
CA LEU A 75 -0.02 -5.76 -7.11
C LEU A 75 -0.08 -5.44 -5.60
N ALA A 76 -0.17 -4.16 -5.23
CA ALA A 76 -0.30 -3.74 -3.85
C ALA A 76 -1.57 -4.28 -3.17
N ILE A 77 -2.71 -4.24 -3.85
CA ILE A 77 -3.98 -4.79 -3.36
C ILE A 77 -3.90 -6.31 -3.23
N GLY A 78 -3.35 -7.00 -4.24
CA GLY A 78 -3.21 -8.46 -4.21
C GLY A 78 -2.33 -8.94 -3.05
N LEU A 79 -1.22 -8.26 -2.78
CA LEU A 79 -0.38 -8.53 -1.61
C LEU A 79 -1.11 -8.22 -0.29
N GLY A 80 -1.91 -7.16 -0.27
CA GLY A 80 -2.76 -6.84 0.87
C GLY A 80 -3.83 -7.88 1.15
N LEU A 81 -4.44 -8.47 0.10
CA LEU A 81 -5.40 -9.56 0.24
C LEU A 81 -4.74 -10.82 0.81
N GLU A 82 -3.56 -11.19 0.30
CA GLU A 82 -2.80 -12.33 0.82
C GLU A 82 -2.41 -12.13 2.30
N ALA A 83 -2.00 -10.92 2.68
CA ALA A 83 -1.71 -10.60 4.08
C ALA A 83 -2.97 -10.74 4.97
N ILE A 84 -4.13 -10.31 4.49
CA ILE A 84 -5.41 -10.47 5.21
C ILE A 84 -5.77 -11.95 5.38
N ASP A 85 -5.55 -12.76 4.35
CA ASP A 85 -5.80 -14.21 4.38
C ASP A 85 -4.89 -14.91 5.41
N GLN A 86 -3.69 -14.35 5.66
CA GLN A 86 -2.78 -14.77 6.73
C GLN A 86 -3.08 -14.09 8.09
N GLY A 87 -4.22 -13.43 8.24
CA GLY A 87 -4.68 -12.85 9.50
C GLY A 87 -4.06 -11.48 9.85
N LYS A 88 -3.27 -10.88 8.96
CA LYS A 88 -2.68 -9.54 9.17
C LYS A 88 -3.71 -8.43 8.98
N GLN A 89 -3.51 -7.32 9.67
CA GLN A 89 -4.29 -6.10 9.51
C GLN A 89 -3.67 -5.24 8.40
N VAL A 90 -4.50 -4.86 7.42
CA VAL A 90 -4.05 -4.05 6.29
C VAL A 90 -4.84 -2.75 6.25
N ALA A 91 -4.21 -1.67 5.77
CA ALA A 91 -4.85 -0.40 5.48
C ALA A 91 -4.41 0.11 4.10
N PHE A 92 -5.37 0.44 3.24
CA PHE A 92 -5.14 1.09 1.95
C PHE A 92 -5.58 2.56 2.02
N VAL A 93 -4.76 3.46 1.48
CA VAL A 93 -5.08 4.89 1.42
C VAL A 93 -4.36 5.53 0.24
N SER A 94 -5.03 6.39 -0.52
CA SER A 94 -4.34 7.21 -1.52
C SER A 94 -3.57 8.33 -0.84
N MET A 95 -2.50 8.83 -1.44
CA MET A 95 -1.72 9.92 -0.85
C MET A 95 -2.58 11.18 -0.58
N GLY A 96 -3.47 11.53 -1.52
CA GLY A 96 -4.38 12.66 -1.37
C GLY A 96 -5.36 12.51 -0.21
N GLU A 97 -5.95 11.33 -0.06
CA GLU A 97 -6.81 11.02 1.09
C GLU A 97 -6.00 11.06 2.38
N LEU A 98 -4.78 10.50 2.39
CA LEU A 98 -3.93 10.44 3.57
C LEU A 98 -3.62 11.83 4.12
N ILE A 99 -3.23 12.77 3.26
CA ILE A 99 -2.98 14.16 3.66
C ILE A 99 -4.25 14.81 4.22
N THR A 100 -5.41 14.55 3.62
CA THR A 100 -6.69 15.05 4.12
C THR A 100 -7.00 14.51 5.51
N LEU A 101 -6.77 13.21 5.73
CA LEU A 101 -6.96 12.58 7.03
C LEU A 101 -6.02 13.17 8.08
N LEU A 102 -4.73 13.33 7.77
CA LEU A 102 -3.72 13.88 8.67
C LEU A 102 -4.05 15.33 9.08
N LYS A 103 -4.45 16.18 8.12
CA LYS A 103 -4.82 17.58 8.41
C LYS A 103 -6.05 17.70 9.29
N THR A 104 -6.95 16.72 9.24
CA THR A 104 -8.25 16.77 9.91
C THR A 104 -8.35 15.88 11.15
N GLU A 105 -7.25 15.22 11.55
CA GLU A 105 -7.22 14.26 12.66
C GLU A 105 -7.80 14.83 13.97
N GLU A 106 -7.42 16.05 14.33
CA GLU A 106 -7.81 16.68 15.60
C GLU A 106 -9.29 17.08 15.66
N TYR A 107 -9.92 17.37 14.51
CA TYR A 107 -11.25 17.99 14.45
C TYR A 107 -12.32 17.06 13.85
N VAL A 108 -11.91 16.01 13.12
CA VAL A 108 -12.82 15.07 12.46
C VAL A 108 -12.64 13.67 13.06
N ARG A 109 -13.64 13.24 13.85
CA ARG A 109 -13.64 11.92 14.50
C ARG A 109 -13.43 10.75 13.51
N LYS A 110 -13.99 10.85 12.31
CA LYS A 110 -13.82 9.84 11.25
C LYS A 110 -12.34 9.73 10.83
N SER A 111 -11.65 10.86 10.68
CA SER A 111 -10.22 10.90 10.35
C SER A 111 -9.36 10.29 11.45
N ALA A 112 -9.61 10.66 12.72
CA ALA A 112 -8.93 10.08 13.87
C ALA A 112 -9.10 8.54 13.95
N ILE A 113 -10.30 8.03 13.72
CA ILE A 113 -10.56 6.57 13.69
C ILE A 113 -9.81 5.91 12.53
N ARG A 114 -9.81 6.53 11.34
CA ARG A 114 -9.15 5.99 10.15
C ARG A 114 -7.63 5.94 10.34
N LEU A 115 -7.02 7.02 10.82
CA LEU A 115 -5.59 7.10 11.09
C LEU A 115 -5.16 6.16 12.22
N ARG A 116 -5.96 5.99 13.27
CA ARG A 116 -5.69 4.98 14.29
C ARG A 116 -5.58 3.58 13.69
N ARG A 117 -6.46 3.22 12.75
CA ARG A 117 -6.39 1.93 12.06
C ARG A 117 -5.16 1.83 11.16
N ILE A 118 -4.80 2.90 10.46
CA ILE A 118 -3.56 2.94 9.66
C ILE A 118 -2.33 2.69 10.55
N ARG A 119 -2.24 3.35 11.71
CA ARG A 119 -1.14 3.17 12.68
C ARG A 119 -1.11 1.80 13.35
N GLN A 120 -2.20 1.04 13.31
CA GLN A 120 -2.32 -0.29 13.91
C GLN A 120 -2.17 -1.42 12.89
N ALA A 121 -2.12 -1.11 11.59
CA ALA A 121 -2.01 -2.10 10.55
C ALA A 121 -0.60 -2.71 10.50
N ASP A 122 -0.51 -4.00 10.22
CA ASP A 122 0.76 -4.69 9.93
C ASP A 122 1.30 -4.27 8.56
N LEU A 123 0.40 -3.94 7.62
CA LEU A 123 0.72 -3.47 6.28
C LEU A 123 -0.10 -2.21 5.92
N VAL A 124 0.59 -1.16 5.52
CA VAL A 124 -0.01 0.08 5.01
C VAL A 124 0.32 0.25 3.53
N VAL A 125 -0.71 0.27 2.67
CA VAL A 125 -0.58 0.63 1.26
C VAL A 125 -0.88 2.11 1.10
N ILE A 126 0.12 2.88 0.66
CA ILE A 126 -0.03 4.29 0.30
C ILE A 126 0.10 4.40 -1.22
N ASP A 127 -1.05 4.58 -1.86
CA ASP A 127 -1.18 4.58 -3.31
C ASP A 127 -1.04 5.99 -3.89
N ASP A 128 -0.50 6.08 -5.10
CA ASP A 128 -0.34 7.29 -5.88
C ASP A 128 0.39 8.40 -5.10
N MET A 129 1.62 8.13 -4.68
CA MET A 129 2.52 9.13 -4.05
C MET A 129 2.88 10.30 -4.99
N MET A 130 2.30 10.36 -6.19
CA MET A 130 2.58 11.38 -7.19
C MET A 130 1.65 12.61 -7.04
N PHE A 131 2.17 13.75 -7.50
CA PHE A 131 1.48 15.00 -7.82
C PHE A 131 1.20 16.00 -6.70
N MET A 132 1.48 15.70 -5.43
CA MET A 132 1.36 16.71 -4.39
C MET A 132 2.75 17.30 -4.10
N ALA A 133 2.99 18.51 -4.58
CA ALA A 133 3.95 19.38 -3.92
C ALA A 133 3.37 19.65 -2.53
N MET A 134 3.93 18.99 -1.52
CA MET A 134 3.44 19.12 -0.16
C MET A 134 3.82 20.49 0.39
N GLU A 135 2.88 21.09 1.11
CA GLU A 135 3.24 22.17 2.02
C GLU A 135 4.11 21.63 3.15
N THR A 136 5.00 22.46 3.72
CA THR A 136 5.88 22.06 4.82
C THR A 136 5.11 21.44 5.99
N ARG A 137 3.90 21.93 6.29
CA ARG A 137 3.04 21.36 7.34
C ARG A 137 2.59 19.94 7.00
N GLU A 138 2.24 19.67 5.74
CA GLU A 138 1.80 18.36 5.27
C GLU A 138 2.96 17.36 5.30
N ALA A 139 4.15 17.79 4.90
CA ALA A 139 5.37 16.99 5.00
C ALA A 139 5.70 16.61 6.45
N ASN A 140 5.54 17.55 7.40
CA ASN A 140 5.71 17.27 8.84
C ASN A 140 4.71 16.24 9.36
N LEU A 141 3.43 16.36 8.99
CA LEU A 141 2.41 15.39 9.40
C LEU A 141 2.68 14.00 8.81
N PHE A 142 3.09 13.95 7.53
CA PHE A 142 3.45 12.69 6.89
C PHE A 142 4.71 12.07 7.53
N PHE A 143 5.72 12.89 7.87
CA PHE A 143 6.89 12.44 8.61
C PHE A 143 6.53 11.83 9.97
N GLN A 144 5.61 12.43 10.72
CA GLN A 144 5.14 11.89 11.99
C GLN A 144 4.50 10.51 11.79
N LEU A 145 3.64 10.35 10.78
CA LEU A 145 3.05 9.05 10.47
C LEU A 145 4.10 8.01 10.07
N VAL A 146 5.03 8.36 9.17
CA VAL A 146 6.11 7.44 8.75
C VAL A 146 6.96 7.04 9.97
N SER A 147 7.22 7.97 10.89
CA SER A 147 7.94 7.69 12.13
C SER A 147 7.15 6.79 13.08
N ASP A 148 5.82 6.93 13.13
CA ASP A 148 4.95 6.05 13.93
C ASP A 148 4.99 4.60 13.42
N LEU A 149 5.02 4.43 12.10
CA LEU A 149 5.00 3.14 11.40
C LEU A 149 6.39 2.47 11.29
N TYR A 150 7.47 3.25 11.34
CA TYR A 150 8.83 2.77 11.17
C TYR A 150 9.16 1.62 12.13
N GLU A 151 9.68 0.52 11.57
CA GLU A 151 10.00 -0.75 12.27
C GLU A 151 8.81 -1.44 12.98
N LYS A 152 7.57 -0.97 12.78
CA LYS A 152 6.34 -1.59 13.33
C LYS A 152 5.40 -2.12 12.27
N SER A 153 5.36 -1.47 11.12
CA SER A 153 4.49 -1.81 10.00
C SER A 153 5.30 -1.79 8.71
N SER A 154 5.00 -2.72 7.81
CA SER A 154 5.47 -2.65 6.44
C SER A 154 4.65 -1.66 5.64
N ILE A 155 5.30 -0.97 4.70
CA ILE A 155 4.67 0.01 3.83
C ILE A 155 4.85 -0.41 2.38
N ILE A 156 3.75 -0.46 1.61
CA ILE A 156 3.81 -0.48 0.16
C ILE A 156 3.53 0.94 -0.34
N LEU A 157 4.47 1.50 -1.09
CA LEU A 157 4.30 2.78 -1.78
C LEU A 157 4.14 2.53 -3.27
N THR A 158 3.15 3.16 -3.90
CA THR A 158 3.09 3.20 -5.37
C THR A 158 3.43 4.60 -5.87
N SER A 159 4.29 4.66 -6.89
CA SER A 159 4.66 5.92 -7.53
C SER A 159 5.02 5.69 -8.99
N ASN A 160 5.00 6.73 -9.80
CA ASN A 160 5.55 6.70 -11.15
C ASN A 160 6.90 7.41 -11.28
N LYS A 161 7.37 8.07 -10.21
CA LYS A 161 8.70 8.66 -10.11
C LYS A 161 9.45 7.98 -8.97
N GLY A 162 10.74 7.74 -9.18
CA GLY A 162 11.59 7.16 -8.15
C GLY A 162 11.91 8.13 -7.00
N PRO A 163 12.56 7.61 -5.94
CA PRO A 163 12.93 8.37 -4.75
C PRO A 163 13.70 9.67 -5.01
N ASP A 164 14.55 9.71 -6.04
CA ASP A 164 15.32 10.90 -6.44
C ASP A 164 14.44 12.13 -6.73
N SER A 165 13.19 11.89 -7.15
CA SER A 165 12.23 12.96 -7.41
C SER A 165 11.43 13.37 -6.18
N TRP A 166 11.32 12.52 -5.15
CA TRP A 166 10.47 12.76 -3.99
C TRP A 166 11.03 13.89 -3.10
N GLY A 167 12.36 14.06 -3.06
CA GLY A 167 12.99 15.16 -2.33
C GLY A 167 12.49 16.55 -2.78
N LYS A 168 12.20 16.72 -4.07
CA LYS A 168 11.63 17.96 -4.61
C LYS A 168 10.13 18.12 -4.30
N MET A 169 9.43 17.04 -4.00
CA MET A 169 7.98 17.02 -3.79
C MET A 169 7.60 17.26 -2.32
N LEU A 170 8.48 16.89 -1.38
CA LEU A 170 8.26 17.01 0.06
C LEU A 170 8.52 18.43 0.61
N GLY A 171 8.83 19.40 -0.26
CA GLY A 171 8.95 20.83 0.05
C GLY A 171 10.22 21.21 0.81
N ASP A 172 10.49 20.57 1.95
CA ASP A 172 11.67 20.77 2.80
C ASP A 172 12.68 19.63 2.64
N GLN A 173 13.94 19.97 2.32
CA GLN A 173 14.98 18.96 2.04
C GLN A 173 15.36 18.14 3.28
N GLY A 174 15.30 18.72 4.48
CA GLY A 174 15.62 18.01 5.72
C GLY A 174 14.56 16.97 6.06
N ILE A 175 13.29 17.37 6.07
CA ILE A 175 12.15 16.48 6.31
C ILE A 175 12.09 15.40 5.23
N ALA A 176 12.31 15.77 3.97
CA ALA A 176 12.35 14.82 2.86
C ALA A 176 13.39 13.72 3.09
N THR A 177 14.60 14.10 3.48
CA THR A 177 15.69 13.16 3.77
C THR A 177 15.31 12.23 4.93
N ALA A 178 14.71 12.77 6.00
CA ALA A 178 14.32 11.98 7.17
C ALA A 178 13.17 10.99 6.87
N ILE A 179 12.24 11.35 5.98
CA ILE A 179 11.18 10.45 5.49
C ILE A 179 11.80 9.34 4.64
N LEU A 180 12.63 9.71 3.67
CA LEU A 180 13.27 8.76 2.75
C LEU A 180 14.15 7.76 3.48
N ASP A 181 14.94 8.22 4.45
CA ASP A 181 15.79 7.38 5.30
C ASP A 181 14.98 6.24 5.95
N ARG A 182 13.84 6.55 6.57
CA ARG A 182 12.96 5.56 7.21
C ARG A 182 12.28 4.62 6.22
N LEU A 183 11.80 5.15 5.10
CA LEU A 183 11.10 4.36 4.10
C LEU A 183 12.04 3.41 3.36
N LEU A 184 13.28 3.83 3.09
CA LEU A 184 14.23 3.12 2.25
C LEU A 184 15.25 2.28 3.03
N HIS A 185 15.33 2.40 4.36
CA HIS A 185 16.25 1.61 5.18
C HIS A 185 16.07 0.10 4.99
N ARG A 186 14.82 -0.39 5.01
CA ARG A 186 14.47 -1.78 4.69
C ARG A 186 13.45 -1.78 3.58
N CYS A 187 13.90 -1.72 2.34
CA CYS A 187 13.01 -1.57 1.20
C CYS A 187 13.49 -2.34 -0.01
N GLU A 188 12.53 -2.95 -0.72
CA GLU A 188 12.74 -3.45 -2.07
C GLU A 188 12.04 -2.54 -3.08
N VAL A 189 12.78 -2.11 -4.10
CA VAL A 189 12.25 -1.25 -5.17
C VAL A 189 11.91 -2.11 -6.38
N ILE A 190 10.62 -2.27 -6.64
CA ILE A 190 10.11 -3.09 -7.75
C ILE A 190 9.71 -2.14 -8.88
N HIS A 191 10.42 -2.24 -9.98
CA HIS A 191 10.07 -1.52 -11.21
C HIS A 191 9.06 -2.34 -11.99
N LEU A 192 7.93 -1.73 -12.33
CA LEU A 192 6.88 -2.27 -13.17
C LEU A 192 6.90 -1.52 -14.50
N ASN A 193 7.23 -2.26 -15.56
CA ASN A 193 7.29 -1.77 -16.93
C ASN A 193 6.28 -2.53 -17.79
N GLY A 194 5.82 -1.90 -18.87
CA GLY A 194 4.88 -2.49 -19.81
C GLY A 194 3.91 -1.46 -20.39
N GLU A 195 3.02 -1.92 -21.25
CA GLU A 195 1.91 -1.10 -21.75
C GLU A 195 0.85 -0.89 -20.66
N SER A 196 0.08 0.19 -20.78
CA SER A 196 -1.02 0.45 -19.85
C SER A 196 -2.15 -0.54 -20.09
N HIS A 197 -2.40 -1.41 -19.11
CA HIS A 197 -3.52 -2.36 -19.13
C HIS A 197 -4.86 -1.64 -19.33
N ARG A 198 -5.01 -0.43 -18.77
CA ARG A 198 -6.23 0.39 -18.91
C ARG A 198 -6.45 0.88 -20.34
N MET A 199 -5.37 1.16 -21.09
CA MET A 199 -5.46 1.59 -22.48
C MET A 199 -5.69 0.42 -23.42
N LYS A 200 -5.09 -0.74 -23.12
CA LYS A 200 -5.28 -1.97 -23.89
C LYS A 200 -6.73 -2.47 -23.84
N HIS A 201 -7.37 -2.40 -22.68
CA HIS A 201 -8.77 -2.78 -22.46
C HIS A 201 -9.72 -1.58 -22.50
N ARG A 202 -9.37 -0.55 -23.28
CA ARG A 202 -10.21 0.64 -23.43
C ARG A 202 -11.48 0.27 -24.20
N GLU A 203 -12.62 0.32 -23.54
CA GLU A 203 -13.92 0.22 -24.18
C GLU A 203 -14.34 1.59 -24.74
N SER A 204 -15.02 1.58 -25.89
CA SER A 204 -15.58 2.78 -26.52
C SER A 204 -17.09 2.68 -26.55
N VAL A 205 -17.78 3.70 -26.04
CA VAL A 205 -19.25 3.77 -26.06
C VAL A 205 -19.80 3.98 -27.49
N PHE A 206 -18.94 4.34 -28.45
CA PHE A 206 -19.31 4.64 -29.83
C PHE A 206 -18.87 3.57 -30.84
N MET A 207 -18.55 2.36 -30.38
CA MET A 207 -18.15 1.23 -31.24
C MET A 207 -19.19 0.11 -31.21
#